data_AF-X1FA75-F1
#
_entry.id   AF-X1FA75-F1
#
_cell.length_a   1.000
_cell.length_b   1.000
_cell.length_c   1.000
_cell.angle_alpha   90.00
_cell.angle_beta   90.00
_cell.angle_gamma   90.00
#
_symmetry.space_group_name_H-M   'P 1'
#
loop_
_entity.id
_entity.type
_entity.pdbx_description
1 polymer ?
#
loop_
_entity_poly.entity_id
_entity_poly.type
_entity_poly.pdbx_seq_one_letter_code
_entity_poly.pdbx_strand_id
1 'polypeptide(L)'
;MLGKAVGLKKGKINFKTCSKKELLEYCKRDVEILLATWKKWIKFRTDNDLGNFGVTVAQQALKTYAHRFMPEKIYIHDQNTLAKFERKAYYGGRVDCFRLGNYTDDFYHLVDVNSMYPSVMINNLYPVKLTQYYENIDCSFLTQLIKKYSVVAEVIVKTKQRFFPVRLEKKVVYPVGEFTTYLCTPELKFALNRNLIKEIKKIACYEQAVIFNDYVDFFYNKKKEADKTGNSADSLFYKYMLNTLTGKFGQKGGEWIKVGENPPDLIYVINEIDSITGEVYQLRSLHGLVQKRVKEGEAFHSFVPITAHITSYSRVKMLNLIEKAGWENVYYVDTDSLFTNMKGYDRLESEMGENILGMLSVEKVAEDITIFGNKDYEFGDLKKCKGIRWDAYEISEGVYTQEVWPTLRGILRQKDKNKYYVTTRKKVLKRKYDKGILLPSGIVKPLTFPLSEPSLFQSP
;
A
#
# COMPACT_ATOMS: atom_id res chain seq x y z
N MET A 1 -14.29 15.22 12.91
CA MET A 1 -14.77 14.56 11.67
C MET A 1 -16.03 13.74 11.94
N LEU A 2 -15.97 12.63 12.69
CA LEU A 2 -17.13 11.77 12.95
C LEU A 2 -18.35 12.49 13.53
N GLY A 3 -18.16 13.30 14.58
CA GLY A 3 -19.27 14.08 15.16
C GLY A 3 -20.01 14.94 14.13
N LYS A 4 -19.28 15.68 13.28
CA LYS A 4 -19.87 16.51 12.21
C LYS A 4 -20.72 15.66 11.24
N ALA A 5 -20.26 14.46 10.91
CA ALA A 5 -20.94 13.55 9.98
C ALA A 5 -22.23 12.93 10.52
N VAL A 6 -22.47 13.05 11.83
CA VAL A 6 -23.71 12.62 12.51
C VAL A 6 -24.43 13.79 13.18
N GLY A 7 -24.08 15.04 12.85
CA GLY A 7 -24.73 16.23 13.39
C GLY A 7 -24.41 16.53 14.87
N LEU A 8 -23.38 15.92 15.45
CA LEU A 8 -22.99 16.08 16.85
C LEU A 8 -21.67 16.85 17.00
N LYS A 9 -21.68 17.90 17.82
CA LYS A 9 -20.45 18.64 18.15
C LYS A 9 -19.63 17.85 19.19
N LYS A 10 -18.38 17.54 18.86
CA LYS A 10 -17.39 17.01 19.82
C LYS A 10 -16.96 18.15 20.76
N GLY A 11 -16.94 17.88 22.06
CA GLY A 11 -16.47 18.84 23.06
C GLY A 11 -14.97 19.15 22.91
N LYS A 12 -14.53 20.23 23.55
CA LYS A 12 -13.10 20.50 23.80
C LYS A 12 -12.85 20.33 25.29
N ILE A 13 -11.74 19.70 25.66
CA ILE A 13 -11.36 19.52 27.07
C ILE A 13 -9.87 19.78 27.25
N ASN A 14 -9.52 20.48 28.33
CA ASN A 14 -8.14 20.60 28.76
C ASN A 14 -7.86 19.51 29.81
N PHE A 15 -7.22 18.42 29.39
CA PHE A 15 -6.93 17.29 30.26
C PHE A 15 -6.04 17.62 31.47
N LYS A 16 -5.34 18.77 31.46
CA LYS A 16 -4.51 19.20 32.59
C LYS A 16 -5.29 19.91 33.69
N THR A 17 -6.44 20.50 33.37
CA THR A 17 -7.16 21.40 34.28
C THR A 17 -8.64 21.06 34.43
N CYS A 18 -9.17 20.07 33.70
CA CYS A 18 -10.59 19.74 33.75
C CYS A 18 -10.99 19.09 35.08
N SER A 19 -12.18 19.44 35.55
CA SER A 19 -12.85 18.74 36.65
C SER A 19 -13.33 17.35 36.22
N LYS A 20 -13.59 16.50 37.21
CA LYS A 20 -14.13 15.16 37.00
C LYS A 20 -15.51 15.18 36.31
N LYS A 21 -16.31 16.21 36.56
CA LYS A 21 -17.64 16.42 35.94
C LYS A 21 -17.52 16.76 34.45
N GLU A 22 -16.66 17.72 34.11
CA GLU A 22 -16.41 18.09 32.70
C GLU A 22 -15.84 16.90 31.92
N LEU A 23 -14.96 16.10 32.55
CA LEU A 23 -14.42 14.90 31.93
C LEU A 23 -15.51 13.84 31.69
N LEU A 24 -16.43 13.65 32.64
CA LEU A 24 -17.55 12.73 32.47
C LEU A 24 -18.47 13.14 31.32
N GLU A 25 -18.83 14.43 31.23
CA GLU A 25 -19.65 14.99 30.16
C GLU A 25 -18.97 14.86 28.79
N TYR A 26 -17.66 15.15 28.73
CA TYR A 26 -16.86 14.97 27.52
C TYR A 26 -16.84 13.50 27.06
N CYS A 27 -16.57 12.56 27.98
CA CYS A 27 -16.56 11.13 27.68
C CYS A 27 -17.93 10.63 27.22
N LYS A 28 -19.02 11.09 27.86
CA LYS A 28 -20.39 10.75 27.44
C LYS A 28 -20.65 11.20 26.01
N ARG A 29 -20.28 12.44 25.64
CA ARG A 29 -20.42 12.94 24.27
C ARG A 29 -19.61 12.13 23.26
N ASP A 30 -18.42 11.66 23.61
CA ASP A 30 -17.63 10.79 22.74
C ASP A 30 -18.35 9.46 22.46
N VAL A 31 -18.97 8.85 23.47
CA VAL A 31 -19.77 7.62 23.30
C VAL A 31 -21.03 7.87 22.49
N GLU A 32 -21.73 8.99 22.71
CA GLU A 32 -22.91 9.40 21.92
C GLU A 32 -22.58 9.52 20.42
N ILE A 33 -21.44 10.15 20.10
CA ILE A 33 -20.94 10.28 18.71
C ILE A 33 -20.67 8.90 18.11
N LEU A 34 -20.02 8.00 18.85
CA LEU A 34 -19.75 6.65 18.37
C LEU A 34 -21.03 5.86 18.14
N LEU A 35 -22.00 5.91 19.06
CA LEU A 35 -23.28 5.22 18.92
C LEU A 35 -24.05 5.73 17.69
N ALA A 36 -24.12 7.04 17.49
CA ALA A 36 -24.76 7.63 16.32
C ALA A 36 -24.06 7.20 15.01
N THR A 37 -22.73 7.17 15.02
CA THR A 37 -21.93 6.71 13.86
C THR A 37 -22.20 5.25 13.55
N TRP A 38 -22.25 4.38 14.56
CA TRP A 38 -22.57 2.95 14.39
C TRP A 38 -23.98 2.73 13.87
N LYS A 39 -24.98 3.44 14.41
CA LYS A 39 -26.37 3.38 13.93
C LYS A 39 -26.46 3.77 12.45
N LYS A 40 -25.81 4.88 12.07
CA LYS A 40 -25.72 5.34 10.67
C LYS A 40 -25.09 4.29 9.77
N TRP A 41 -23.95 3.71 10.19
CA TRP A 41 -23.26 2.67 9.43
C TRP A 41 -24.09 1.39 9.27
N ILE A 42 -24.68 0.89 10.36
CA ILE A 42 -25.50 -0.32 10.35
C ILE A 42 -26.71 -0.13 9.42
N LYS A 43 -27.38 1.03 9.52
CA LYS A 43 -28.47 1.39 8.62
C LYS A 43 -28.00 1.42 7.16
N PHE A 44 -26.92 2.15 6.85
CA PHE A 44 -26.38 2.21 5.49
C PHE A 44 -26.04 0.82 4.93
N ARG A 45 -25.39 -0.04 5.74
CA ARG A 45 -25.03 -1.40 5.36
C ARG A 45 -26.27 -2.26 5.06
N THR A 46 -27.30 -2.17 5.90
CA THR A 46 -28.56 -2.90 5.71
C THR A 46 -29.35 -2.37 4.51
N ASP A 47 -29.53 -1.05 4.40
CA ASP A 47 -30.27 -0.40 3.31
C ASP A 47 -29.64 -0.67 1.93
N ASN A 48 -28.32 -0.91 1.87
CA ASN A 48 -27.59 -1.18 0.64
C ASN A 48 -27.19 -2.66 0.48
N ASP A 49 -27.72 -3.56 1.32
CA ASP A 49 -27.41 -5.00 1.28
C ASP A 49 -25.90 -5.31 1.15
N LEU A 50 -25.09 -4.78 2.08
CA LEU A 50 -23.62 -4.91 2.06
C LEU A 50 -23.12 -6.12 2.87
N GLY A 51 -23.98 -7.11 3.09
CA GLY A 51 -23.67 -8.35 3.78
C GLY A 51 -23.35 -8.23 5.28
N ASN A 52 -22.68 -9.25 5.81
CA ASN A 52 -22.41 -9.39 7.23
C ASN A 52 -21.37 -8.38 7.75
N PHE A 53 -21.44 -8.10 9.05
CA PHE A 53 -20.59 -7.12 9.72
C PHE A 53 -19.12 -7.59 9.76
N GLY A 54 -18.20 -6.74 9.32
CA GLY A 54 -16.76 -6.91 9.44
C GLY A 54 -16.20 -6.11 10.61
N VAL A 55 -15.29 -6.69 11.39
CA VAL A 55 -14.67 -6.03 12.56
C VAL A 55 -13.69 -4.93 12.18
N THR A 56 -13.27 -4.89 10.91
CA THR A 56 -12.42 -3.84 10.34
C THR A 56 -12.98 -3.40 9.00
N VAL A 57 -12.68 -2.18 8.56
CA VAL A 57 -13.09 -1.69 7.23
C VAL A 57 -12.63 -2.62 6.12
N ALA A 58 -11.41 -3.17 6.21
CA ALA A 58 -10.89 -4.12 5.23
C ALA A 58 -11.67 -5.45 5.22
N GLN A 59 -12.08 -5.97 6.39
CA GLN A 59 -12.92 -7.17 6.43
C GLN A 59 -14.33 -6.86 5.92
N GLN A 60 -14.87 -5.69 6.25
CA GLN A 60 -16.16 -5.24 5.74
C GLN A 60 -16.13 -5.12 4.21
N ALA A 61 -15.07 -4.55 3.64
CA ALA A 61 -14.86 -4.46 2.20
C ALA A 61 -14.91 -5.84 1.52
N LEU A 62 -14.15 -6.82 2.03
CA LEU A 62 -14.17 -8.18 1.49
C LEU A 62 -15.54 -8.86 1.63
N LYS A 63 -16.20 -8.75 2.79
CA LYS A 63 -17.54 -9.33 3.00
C LYS A 63 -18.58 -8.69 2.09
N THR A 64 -18.52 -7.37 1.93
CA THR A 64 -19.39 -6.60 1.04
C THR A 64 -19.18 -7.05 -0.41
N TYR A 65 -17.92 -7.15 -0.82
CA TYR A 65 -17.54 -7.60 -2.16
C TYR A 65 -18.05 -9.02 -2.43
N ALA A 66 -17.74 -9.99 -1.56
CA ALA A 66 -18.15 -11.37 -1.74
C ALA A 66 -19.67 -11.58 -1.68
N HIS A 67 -20.40 -10.74 -0.94
CA HIS A 67 -21.85 -10.84 -0.80
C HIS A 67 -22.60 -10.28 -2.01
N ARG A 68 -22.22 -9.09 -2.49
CA ARG A 68 -23.01 -8.34 -3.47
C ARG A 68 -22.29 -8.03 -4.78
N PHE A 69 -20.97 -7.92 -4.77
CA PHE A 69 -20.21 -7.34 -5.89
C PHE A 69 -19.18 -8.30 -6.52
N MET A 70 -19.31 -9.60 -6.28
CA MET A 70 -18.44 -10.62 -6.87
C MET A 70 -19.20 -11.28 -8.02
N PRO A 71 -19.03 -10.81 -9.28
CA PRO A 71 -19.80 -11.32 -10.41
C PRO A 71 -19.38 -12.74 -10.80
N GLU A 72 -18.11 -13.09 -10.55
CA GLU A 72 -17.51 -14.37 -10.89
C GLU A 72 -16.88 -15.03 -9.66
N LYS A 73 -16.95 -16.36 -9.61
CA LYS A 73 -16.31 -17.12 -8.53
C LYS A 73 -14.79 -17.01 -8.64
N ILE A 74 -14.16 -16.66 -7.52
CA ILE A 74 -12.70 -16.67 -7.39
C ILE A 74 -12.28 -18.02 -6.78
N TYR A 75 -11.58 -18.83 -7.57
CA TYR A 75 -11.11 -20.16 -7.19
C TYR A 75 -9.69 -20.08 -6.62
N ILE A 76 -9.61 -20.13 -5.30
CA ILE A 76 -8.34 -20.13 -4.56
C ILE A 76 -7.79 -21.56 -4.55
N HIS A 77 -6.54 -21.74 -4.99
CA HIS A 77 -5.86 -23.04 -4.95
C HIS A 77 -5.04 -23.20 -3.66
N ASP A 78 -4.73 -24.45 -3.31
CA ASP A 78 -3.95 -24.85 -2.14
C ASP A 78 -2.45 -25.10 -2.44
N GLN A 79 -2.02 -24.85 -3.68
CA GLN A 79 -0.64 -25.05 -4.14
C GLN A 79 0.35 -24.06 -3.50
N ASN A 80 0.90 -24.41 -2.33
CA ASN A 80 1.78 -23.57 -1.53
C ASN A 80 3.07 -23.11 -2.26
N THR A 81 3.66 -23.97 -3.08
CA THR A 81 4.86 -23.62 -3.87
C THR A 81 4.54 -22.54 -4.90
N LEU A 82 3.39 -22.65 -5.56
CA LEU A 82 2.92 -21.68 -6.53
C LEU A 82 2.50 -20.36 -5.86
N ALA A 83 1.82 -20.41 -4.71
CA ALA A 83 1.48 -19.20 -3.96
C ALA A 83 2.73 -18.38 -3.59
N LYS A 84 3.84 -19.05 -3.22
CA LYS A 84 5.13 -18.39 -3.01
C LYS A 84 5.68 -17.74 -4.29
N PHE A 85 5.56 -18.43 -5.44
CA PHE A 85 5.93 -17.89 -6.75
C PHE A 85 5.12 -16.64 -7.11
N GLU A 86 3.79 -16.70 -6.97
CA GLU A 86 2.87 -15.57 -7.21
C GLU A 86 3.20 -14.37 -6.35
N ARG A 87 3.55 -14.61 -5.07
CA ARG A 87 3.96 -13.57 -4.14
C ARG A 87 5.22 -12.84 -4.58
N LYS A 88 6.13 -13.50 -5.29
CA LYS A 88 7.30 -12.81 -5.87
C LYS A 88 6.89 -11.76 -6.91
N ALA A 89 5.76 -11.91 -7.60
CA ALA A 89 5.23 -10.88 -8.49
C ALA A 89 4.45 -9.75 -7.77
N TYR A 90 4.08 -9.93 -6.50
CA TYR A 90 3.36 -8.90 -5.74
C TYR A 90 4.28 -7.79 -5.21
N TYR A 91 4.55 -6.80 -6.05
CA TYR A 91 5.16 -5.54 -5.66
C TYR A 91 4.11 -4.51 -5.25
N GLY A 92 4.50 -3.51 -4.47
CA GLY A 92 3.64 -2.34 -4.20
C GLY A 92 3.64 -1.32 -5.34
N GLY A 93 3.17 -0.11 -5.06
CA GLY A 93 3.35 1.05 -5.95
C GLY A 93 4.82 1.44 -6.11
N ARG A 94 5.13 2.15 -7.20
CA ARG A 94 6.49 2.66 -7.47
C ARG A 94 6.83 3.77 -6.48
N VAL A 95 7.96 3.67 -5.81
CA VAL A 95 8.52 4.76 -4.99
C VAL A 95 10.00 4.91 -5.36
N ASP A 96 10.30 5.95 -6.11
CA ASP A 96 11.59 6.14 -6.77
C ASP A 96 11.96 7.64 -6.85
N CYS A 97 13.21 7.96 -6.52
CA CYS A 97 13.78 9.29 -6.71
C CYS A 97 14.61 9.30 -8.00
N PHE A 98 14.31 10.26 -8.87
CA PHE A 98 15.10 10.56 -10.07
C PHE A 98 16.11 11.66 -9.81
N ARG A 99 15.76 12.56 -8.89
CA ARG A 99 16.52 13.74 -8.49
C ARG A 99 16.46 13.89 -6.97
N LEU A 100 17.59 14.22 -6.35
CA LEU A 100 17.75 14.54 -4.95
C LEU A 100 18.43 15.90 -4.82
N GLY A 101 18.18 16.60 -3.73
CA GLY A 101 18.69 17.96 -3.49
C GLY A 101 17.59 19.01 -3.53
N ASN A 102 18.03 20.27 -3.50
CA ASN A 102 17.18 21.46 -3.54
C ASN A 102 17.13 22.01 -4.97
N TYR A 103 15.92 22.36 -5.41
CA TYR A 103 15.64 22.85 -6.76
C TYR A 103 14.76 24.10 -6.65
N THR A 104 15.18 25.19 -7.29
CA THR A 104 14.56 26.52 -7.21
C THR A 104 14.58 27.25 -8.56
N ASP A 105 14.84 26.51 -9.64
CA ASP A 105 15.11 27.06 -10.97
C ASP A 105 13.87 27.07 -11.90
N ASP A 106 12.73 26.55 -11.44
CA ASP A 106 11.47 26.47 -12.18
C ASP A 106 10.28 26.40 -11.22
N PHE A 107 9.05 26.38 -11.75
CA PHE A 107 7.87 25.95 -11.01
C PHE A 107 7.72 24.43 -11.04
N TYR A 108 7.47 23.85 -9.87
CA TYR A 108 7.25 22.42 -9.70
C TYR A 108 5.80 22.13 -9.39
N HIS A 109 5.31 21.03 -9.96
CA HIS A 109 3.95 20.54 -9.81
C HIS A 109 3.96 19.18 -9.12
N LEU A 110 3.19 19.06 -8.04
CA LEU A 110 2.82 17.80 -7.43
C LEU A 110 1.45 17.42 -7.99
N VAL A 111 1.45 16.41 -8.87
CA VAL A 111 0.22 15.86 -9.46
C VAL A 111 -0.03 14.46 -8.91
N ASP A 112 -1.29 14.12 -8.69
CA ASP A 112 -1.71 12.82 -8.14
C ASP A 112 -2.87 12.20 -8.93
N VAL A 113 -2.83 10.89 -9.14
CA VAL A 113 -3.88 10.17 -9.85
C VAL A 113 -5.09 9.96 -8.95
N ASN A 114 -6.22 10.55 -9.35
CA ASN A 114 -7.49 10.44 -8.65
C ASN A 114 -7.93 8.99 -8.46
N SER A 115 -7.78 8.47 -7.24
CA SER A 115 -8.17 7.10 -6.86
C SER A 115 -7.49 6.04 -7.75
N MET A 116 -6.15 6.02 -7.76
CA MET A 116 -5.33 5.10 -8.55
C MET A 116 -5.83 3.65 -8.58
N TYR A 117 -5.94 2.98 -7.42
CA TYR A 117 -6.36 1.57 -7.39
C TYR A 117 -7.77 1.35 -7.96
N PRO A 118 -8.81 2.10 -7.53
CA PRO A 118 -10.11 2.06 -8.20
C PRO A 118 -10.04 2.28 -9.71
N SER A 119 -9.20 3.21 -10.19
CA SER A 119 -9.09 3.54 -11.61
C SER A 119 -8.48 2.41 -12.46
N VAL A 120 -7.67 1.54 -11.86
CA VAL A 120 -7.17 0.35 -12.54
C VAL A 120 -8.05 -0.87 -12.28
N MET A 121 -8.79 -0.92 -11.17
CA MET A 121 -9.74 -1.99 -10.87
C MET A 121 -10.91 -2.01 -11.86
N ILE A 122 -11.38 -0.83 -12.28
CA ILE A 122 -12.45 -0.72 -13.26
C ILE A 122 -11.96 -1.11 -14.67
N ASN A 123 -12.78 -1.85 -15.40
CA ASN A 123 -12.63 -2.26 -16.81
C ASN A 123 -11.40 -3.11 -17.15
N ASN A 124 -10.61 -3.56 -16.17
CA ASN A 124 -9.50 -4.47 -16.40
C ASN A 124 -9.85 -5.93 -16.07
N LEU A 125 -9.14 -6.84 -16.73
CA LEU A 125 -9.22 -8.27 -16.48
C LEU A 125 -8.27 -8.67 -15.34
N TYR A 126 -8.78 -9.54 -14.47
CA TYR A 126 -8.09 -10.04 -13.29
C TYR A 126 -8.14 -11.57 -13.22
N PRO A 127 -7.10 -12.22 -12.67
CA PRO A 127 -7.06 -13.66 -12.49
C PRO A 127 -8.15 -14.10 -11.50
N VAL A 128 -8.95 -15.10 -11.89
CA VAL A 128 -10.00 -15.68 -11.03
C VAL A 128 -9.78 -17.14 -10.70
N LYS A 129 -9.05 -17.89 -11.54
CA LYS A 129 -8.81 -19.32 -11.35
C LYS A 129 -7.53 -19.77 -12.03
N LEU A 130 -6.66 -20.45 -11.30
CA LEU A 130 -5.47 -21.08 -11.87
C LEU A 130 -5.87 -22.22 -12.82
N THR A 131 -5.24 -22.29 -13.98
CA THR A 131 -5.53 -23.34 -14.98
C THR A 131 -4.31 -24.06 -15.49
N GLN A 132 -3.21 -23.33 -15.75
CA GLN A 132 -2.05 -23.88 -16.43
C GLN A 132 -0.76 -23.34 -15.83
N TYR A 133 0.29 -24.13 -15.94
CA TYR A 133 1.65 -23.77 -15.57
C TYR A 133 2.62 -24.30 -16.63
N TYR A 134 3.57 -23.47 -17.04
CA TYR A 134 4.61 -23.85 -18.00
C TYR A 134 5.99 -23.37 -17.55
N GLU A 135 7.03 -23.99 -18.10
CA GLU A 135 8.42 -23.58 -17.92
C GLU A 135 9.10 -23.43 -19.29
N ASN A 136 10.09 -22.54 -19.38
CA ASN A 136 10.96 -22.37 -20.54
C ASN A 136 10.22 -22.22 -21.87
N ILE A 137 9.21 -21.35 -21.90
CA ILE A 137 8.44 -21.05 -23.11
C ILE A 137 9.06 -19.89 -23.90
N ASP A 138 8.73 -19.78 -25.19
CA ASP A 138 9.13 -18.63 -26.00
C ASP A 138 8.13 -17.45 -25.90
N CYS A 139 8.55 -16.30 -26.44
CA CYS A 139 7.74 -15.08 -26.44
C CYS A 139 6.50 -15.17 -27.35
N SER A 140 6.52 -16.00 -28.40
CA SER A 140 5.37 -16.20 -29.30
C SER A 140 4.25 -16.90 -28.53
N PHE A 141 4.58 -17.95 -27.78
CA PHE A 141 3.61 -18.68 -26.98
C PHE A 141 3.08 -17.82 -25.82
N LEU A 142 3.93 -17.04 -25.14
CA LEU A 142 3.48 -16.07 -24.14
C LEU A 142 2.47 -15.05 -24.72
N THR A 143 2.72 -14.57 -25.95
CA THR A 143 1.83 -13.63 -26.64
C THR A 143 0.45 -14.23 -26.90
N GLN A 144 0.38 -15.53 -27.18
CA GLN A 144 -0.90 -16.23 -27.32
C GLN A 144 -1.61 -16.40 -25.97
N LEU A 145 -0.87 -16.76 -24.92
CA LEU A 145 -1.42 -16.97 -23.57
C LEU A 145 -2.04 -15.69 -23.02
N ILE A 146 -1.34 -14.55 -23.10
CA ILE A 146 -1.80 -13.25 -22.56
C ILE A 146 -3.09 -12.73 -23.22
N LYS A 147 -3.43 -13.21 -24.43
CA LYS A 147 -4.71 -12.86 -25.08
C LYS A 147 -5.90 -13.53 -24.39
N LYS A 148 -5.71 -14.72 -23.82
CA LYS A 148 -6.77 -15.55 -23.24
C LYS A 148 -6.76 -15.56 -21.72
N TYR A 149 -5.58 -15.46 -21.12
CA TYR A 149 -5.35 -15.62 -19.69
C TYR A 149 -4.69 -14.38 -19.07
N SER A 150 -4.97 -14.18 -17.79
CA SER A 150 -4.07 -13.40 -16.93
C SER A 150 -2.87 -14.29 -16.58
N VAL A 151 -1.69 -13.67 -16.45
CA VAL A 151 -0.40 -14.36 -16.35
C VAL A 151 0.45 -13.75 -15.23
N VAL A 152 1.13 -14.62 -14.49
CA VAL A 152 2.28 -14.29 -13.65
C VAL A 152 3.50 -15.04 -14.17
N ALA A 153 4.61 -14.36 -14.42
CA ALA A 153 5.80 -14.98 -14.99
C ALA A 153 7.10 -14.58 -14.29
N GLU A 154 8.05 -15.51 -14.22
CA GLU A 154 9.46 -15.24 -13.97
C GLU A 154 10.18 -15.08 -15.30
N VAL A 155 10.80 -13.92 -15.51
CA VAL A 155 11.43 -13.55 -16.79
C VAL A 155 12.82 -12.97 -16.55
N ILE A 156 13.72 -13.19 -17.51
CA ILE A 156 14.93 -12.39 -17.67
C ILE A 156 14.58 -11.25 -18.62
N VAL A 157 14.82 -10.02 -18.18
CA VAL A 157 14.62 -8.81 -18.98
C VAL A 157 15.94 -8.11 -19.24
N LYS A 158 16.04 -7.43 -20.39
CA LYS A 158 17.14 -6.52 -20.71
C LYS A 158 16.58 -5.14 -21.01
N THR A 159 16.94 -4.15 -20.20
CA THR A 159 16.43 -2.79 -20.34
C THR A 159 17.51 -1.74 -20.10
N LYS A 160 17.45 -0.64 -20.86
CA LYS A 160 18.28 0.55 -20.64
C LYS A 160 17.61 1.56 -19.70
N GLN A 161 16.37 1.30 -19.28
CA GLN A 161 15.55 2.20 -18.47
C GLN A 161 14.87 1.48 -17.30
N ARG A 162 14.51 2.26 -16.27
CA ARG A 162 13.95 1.83 -14.98
C ARG A 162 12.50 1.36 -15.06
N PHE A 163 12.24 0.32 -15.83
CA PHE A 163 10.88 -0.16 -16.09
C PHE A 163 10.38 -1.14 -15.03
N PHE A 164 11.20 -2.13 -14.67
CA PHE A 164 10.73 -3.28 -13.91
C PHE A 164 11.26 -3.28 -12.47
N PRO A 165 10.41 -3.66 -11.49
CA PRO A 165 10.82 -3.73 -10.10
C PRO A 165 11.67 -4.97 -9.84
N VAL A 166 12.58 -4.88 -8.87
CA VAL A 166 13.32 -6.01 -8.29
C VAL A 166 13.35 -5.83 -6.78
N ARG A 167 13.12 -6.91 -6.02
CA ARG A 167 13.38 -6.91 -4.58
C ARG A 167 14.87 -7.12 -4.35
N LEU A 168 15.51 -6.11 -3.75
CA LEU A 168 16.89 -6.15 -3.31
C LEU A 168 16.88 -6.06 -1.79
N GLU A 169 17.22 -7.15 -1.09
CA GLU A 169 17.08 -7.26 0.36
C GLU A 169 15.66 -6.85 0.83
N LYS A 170 15.55 -5.79 1.65
CA LYS A 170 14.29 -5.29 2.23
C LYS A 170 13.65 -4.14 1.44
N LYS A 171 14.13 -3.85 0.22
CA LYS A 171 13.68 -2.72 -0.62
C LYS A 171 13.33 -3.17 -2.04
N VAL A 172 12.52 -2.36 -2.71
CA VAL A 172 12.23 -2.49 -4.15
C VAL A 172 13.00 -1.41 -4.89
N VAL A 173 13.78 -1.83 -5.88
CA VAL A 173 14.58 -0.99 -6.79
C VAL A 173 14.12 -1.20 -8.24
N TYR A 174 14.48 -0.27 -9.13
CA TYR A 174 14.19 -0.35 -10.56
C TYR A 174 15.51 -0.26 -11.34
N PRO A 175 16.25 -1.38 -11.48
CA PRO A 175 17.57 -1.39 -12.09
C PRO A 175 17.49 -1.31 -13.62
N VAL A 176 18.65 -1.11 -14.24
CA VAL A 176 18.89 -1.26 -15.69
C VAL A 176 19.89 -2.39 -15.91
N GLY A 177 20.09 -2.80 -17.18
CA GLY A 177 20.92 -3.93 -17.55
C GLY A 177 20.07 -5.17 -17.78
N GLU A 178 20.57 -6.32 -17.34
CA GLU A 178 19.97 -7.62 -17.62
C GLU A 178 19.78 -8.40 -16.32
N PHE A 179 18.54 -8.73 -15.97
CA PHE A 179 18.21 -9.28 -14.65
C PHE A 179 16.93 -10.12 -14.64
N THR A 180 16.78 -10.97 -13.63
CA THR A 180 15.55 -11.74 -13.38
C THR A 180 14.54 -10.92 -12.58
N THR A 181 13.27 -10.95 -12.98
CA THR A 181 12.16 -10.36 -12.21
C THR A 181 10.87 -11.17 -12.41
N TYR A 182 9.83 -10.82 -11.66
CA TYR A 182 8.54 -11.48 -11.62
C TYR A 182 7.46 -10.50 -12.04
N LEU A 183 6.83 -10.69 -13.18
CA LEU A 183 5.90 -9.71 -13.76
C LEU A 183 4.50 -10.29 -13.90
N CYS A 184 3.51 -9.42 -13.78
CA CYS A 184 2.12 -9.74 -14.13
C CYS A 184 1.82 -9.29 -15.55
N THR A 185 0.65 -9.70 -16.07
CA THR A 185 0.16 -9.40 -17.42
C THR A 185 0.45 -7.96 -17.92
N PRO A 186 0.18 -6.88 -17.15
CA PRO A 186 0.38 -5.51 -17.64
C PRO A 186 1.85 -5.21 -17.95
N GLU A 187 2.76 -5.57 -17.04
CA GLU A 187 4.20 -5.39 -17.21
C GLU A 187 4.76 -6.33 -18.29
N LEU A 188 4.22 -7.55 -18.43
CA LEU A 188 4.60 -8.47 -19.50
C LEU A 188 4.19 -7.94 -20.88
N LYS A 189 2.99 -7.38 -21.02
CA LYS A 189 2.55 -6.69 -22.25
C LYS A 189 3.49 -5.53 -22.58
N PHE A 190 3.83 -4.71 -21.58
CA PHE A 190 4.79 -3.61 -21.74
C PHE A 190 6.16 -4.10 -22.23
N ALA A 191 6.67 -5.19 -21.66
CA ALA A 191 7.95 -5.79 -21.99
C ALA A 191 7.97 -6.42 -23.40
N LEU A 192 6.92 -7.17 -23.76
CA LEU A 192 6.76 -7.79 -25.09
C LEU A 192 6.71 -6.75 -26.20
N ASN A 193 5.89 -5.71 -26.03
CA ASN A 193 5.75 -4.65 -27.03
C ASN A 193 7.05 -3.89 -27.33
N ARG A 194 8.04 -3.98 -26.44
CA ARG A 194 9.35 -3.33 -26.56
C ARG A 194 10.51 -4.32 -26.72
N ASN A 195 10.22 -5.61 -26.94
CA ASN A 195 11.23 -6.69 -27.06
C ASN A 195 12.24 -6.72 -25.90
N LEU A 196 11.76 -6.49 -24.68
CA LEU A 196 12.61 -6.40 -23.47
C LEU A 196 12.79 -7.75 -22.76
N ILE A 197 12.03 -8.78 -23.14
CA ILE A 197 12.12 -10.12 -22.56
C ILE A 197 13.23 -10.91 -23.29
N LYS A 198 14.19 -11.42 -22.53
CA LYS A 198 15.27 -12.28 -23.03
C LYS A 198 14.94 -13.77 -22.88
N GLU A 199 14.32 -14.13 -21.77
CA GLU A 199 13.99 -15.52 -21.43
C GLU A 199 12.74 -15.54 -20.54
N ILE A 200 11.90 -16.57 -20.68
CA ILE A 200 10.74 -16.81 -19.83
C ILE A 200 10.96 -18.15 -19.12
N LYS A 201 11.23 -18.09 -17.81
CA LYS A 201 11.58 -19.26 -17.02
C LYS A 201 10.35 -20.05 -16.59
N LYS A 202 9.37 -19.35 -16.01
CA LYS A 202 8.19 -19.94 -15.39
C LYS A 202 6.98 -19.06 -15.63
N ILE A 203 5.81 -19.69 -15.81
CA ILE A 203 4.56 -18.98 -16.02
C ILE A 203 3.41 -19.70 -15.34
N ALA A 204 2.54 -18.94 -14.68
CA ALA A 204 1.26 -19.38 -14.17
C ALA A 204 0.16 -18.64 -14.91
N CYS A 205 -0.83 -19.37 -15.43
CA CYS A 205 -1.92 -18.83 -16.23
C CYS A 205 -3.26 -19.01 -15.52
N TYR A 206 -4.09 -17.97 -15.62
CA TYR A 206 -5.37 -17.89 -14.92
C TYR A 206 -6.48 -17.52 -15.89
N GLU A 207 -7.62 -18.20 -15.77
CA GLU A 207 -8.88 -17.64 -16.28
C GLU A 207 -9.03 -16.22 -15.71
N GLN A 208 -9.59 -15.32 -16.51
CA GLN A 208 -9.66 -13.91 -16.18
C GLN A 208 -11.04 -13.32 -16.42
N ALA A 209 -11.45 -12.40 -15.57
CA ALA A 209 -12.72 -11.71 -15.67
C ALA A 209 -12.63 -10.27 -15.18
N VAL A 210 -13.62 -9.46 -15.54
CA VAL A 210 -13.82 -8.13 -14.96
C VAL A 210 -14.60 -8.30 -13.66
N ILE A 211 -13.91 -8.18 -12.53
CA ILE A 211 -14.48 -8.57 -11.22
C ILE A 211 -14.77 -7.39 -10.29
N PHE A 212 -14.37 -6.16 -10.63
CA PHE A 212 -14.46 -5.02 -9.70
C PHE A 212 -15.39 -3.87 -10.11
N ASN A 213 -15.95 -3.89 -11.33
CA ASN A 213 -16.71 -2.74 -11.87
C ASN A 213 -17.79 -2.25 -10.91
N ASP A 214 -18.76 -3.10 -10.58
CA ASP A 214 -19.90 -2.71 -9.75
C ASP A 214 -19.49 -2.25 -8.35
N TYR A 215 -18.43 -2.86 -7.78
CA TYR A 215 -17.90 -2.47 -6.47
C TYR A 215 -17.30 -1.07 -6.52
N VAL A 216 -16.46 -0.81 -7.52
CA VAL A 216 -15.79 0.48 -7.71
C VAL A 216 -16.81 1.55 -8.00
N ASP A 217 -17.72 1.31 -8.95
CA ASP A 217 -18.76 2.25 -9.35
C ASP A 217 -19.63 2.65 -8.16
N PHE A 218 -20.10 1.68 -7.38
CA PHE A 218 -20.92 1.95 -6.21
C PHE A 218 -20.21 2.83 -5.17
N PHE A 219 -19.02 2.42 -4.70
CA PHE A 219 -18.33 3.15 -3.63
C PHE A 219 -17.70 4.46 -4.10
N TYR A 220 -17.28 4.54 -5.36
CA TYR A 220 -16.75 5.78 -5.92
C TYR A 220 -17.85 6.83 -6.09
N ASN A 221 -19.05 6.45 -6.53
CA ASN A 221 -20.20 7.34 -6.57
C ASN A 221 -20.61 7.81 -5.17
N LYS A 222 -20.65 6.90 -4.18
CA LYS A 222 -20.91 7.26 -2.77
C LYS A 222 -19.86 8.23 -2.20
N LYS A 223 -18.59 8.03 -2.55
CA LYS A 223 -17.52 8.98 -2.21
C LYS A 223 -17.78 10.35 -2.83
N LYS A 224 -18.11 10.42 -4.13
CA LYS A 224 -18.42 11.67 -4.83
C LYS A 224 -19.62 12.41 -4.23
N GLU A 225 -20.69 11.70 -3.86
CA GLU A 225 -21.85 12.26 -3.15
C GLU A 225 -21.44 12.87 -1.79
N ALA A 226 -20.61 12.16 -1.02
CA ALA A 226 -20.11 12.63 0.26
C ALA A 226 -19.19 13.86 0.14
N ASP A 227 -18.34 13.90 -0.89
CA ASP A 227 -17.50 15.06 -1.19
C ASP A 227 -18.34 16.29 -1.52
N LYS A 228 -19.36 16.14 -2.40
CA LYS A 228 -20.29 17.23 -2.78
C LYS A 228 -21.05 17.82 -1.58
N THR A 229 -21.39 16.99 -0.61
CA THR A 229 -22.12 17.40 0.62
C THR A 229 -21.18 17.84 1.74
N GLY A 230 -19.86 17.87 1.52
CA GLY A 230 -18.87 18.26 2.53
C GLY A 230 -18.74 17.29 3.71
N ASN A 231 -19.21 16.04 3.54
CA ASN A 231 -19.18 15.00 4.54
C ASN A 231 -17.87 14.19 4.48
N SER A 232 -16.82 14.78 5.04
CA SER A 232 -15.47 14.21 5.00
C SER A 232 -15.31 12.87 5.71
N ALA A 233 -16.16 12.53 6.69
CA ALA A 233 -16.11 11.23 7.34
C ALA A 233 -16.55 10.10 6.39
N ASP A 234 -17.69 10.30 5.72
CA ASP A 234 -18.24 9.30 4.80
C ASP A 234 -17.36 9.17 3.56
N SER A 235 -16.88 10.28 3.00
CA SER A 235 -15.92 10.27 1.88
C SER A 235 -14.66 9.46 2.24
N LEU A 236 -14.07 9.70 3.42
CA LEU A 236 -12.92 8.94 3.89
C LEU A 236 -13.24 7.46 4.09
N PHE A 237 -14.42 7.15 4.64
CA PHE A 237 -14.87 5.77 4.83
C PHE A 237 -15.03 5.04 3.48
N TYR A 238 -15.70 5.65 2.49
CA TYR A 238 -15.86 5.07 1.16
C TYR A 238 -14.53 4.93 0.44
N LYS A 239 -13.61 5.90 0.60
CA LYS A 239 -12.21 5.77 0.13
C LYS A 239 -11.52 4.55 0.75
N TYR A 240 -11.73 4.27 2.04
CA TYR A 240 -11.18 3.06 2.66
C TYR A 240 -11.85 1.78 2.15
N MET A 241 -13.16 1.75 1.94
CA MET A 241 -13.85 0.59 1.34
C MET A 241 -13.23 0.25 -0.03
N LEU A 242 -12.98 1.27 -0.87
CA LEU A 242 -12.29 1.11 -2.15
C LEU A 242 -10.87 0.55 -2.01
N ASN A 243 -10.04 1.20 -1.19
CA ASN A 243 -8.60 0.92 -1.17
C ASN A 243 -8.21 -0.31 -0.34
N THR A 244 -9.00 -0.69 0.66
CA THR A 244 -8.62 -1.78 1.58
C THR A 244 -9.01 -3.18 1.09
N LEU A 245 -9.91 -3.27 0.12
CA LEU A 245 -10.27 -4.54 -0.52
C LEU A 245 -9.05 -5.20 -1.16
N THR A 246 -8.23 -4.44 -1.89
CA THR A 246 -7.07 -4.94 -2.63
C THR A 246 -6.04 -5.63 -1.72
N GLY A 247 -5.88 -5.13 -0.49
CA GLY A 247 -4.97 -5.70 0.50
C GLY A 247 -5.44 -7.04 1.06
N LYS A 248 -6.74 -7.36 0.98
CA LYS A 248 -7.29 -8.64 1.45
C LYS A 248 -6.87 -9.81 0.58
N PHE A 249 -6.81 -9.60 -0.74
CA PHE A 249 -6.32 -10.61 -1.68
C PHE A 249 -4.82 -10.90 -1.55
N GLY A 250 -4.06 -10.07 -0.83
CA GLY A 250 -2.64 -10.30 -0.54
C GLY A 250 -2.34 -10.49 0.94
N GLN A 251 -3.34 -10.83 1.74
CA GLN A 251 -3.19 -10.92 3.18
C GLN A 251 -2.46 -12.21 3.56
N LYS A 252 -1.36 -12.09 4.31
CA LYS A 252 -0.70 -13.25 4.92
C LYS A 252 -1.55 -13.83 6.05
N GLY A 253 -1.52 -15.16 6.14
CA GLY A 253 -2.18 -15.90 7.20
C GLY A 253 -1.46 -15.75 8.54
N GLY A 254 -2.02 -16.42 9.54
CA GLY A 254 -1.37 -16.57 10.83
C GLY A 254 -2.39 -16.78 11.93
N GLU A 255 -2.15 -17.83 12.70
CA GLU A 255 -3.03 -18.26 13.76
C GLU A 255 -2.34 -18.14 15.11
N TRP A 256 -3.17 -18.12 16.15
CA TRP A 256 -2.73 -18.17 17.53
C TRP A 256 -3.08 -19.53 18.08
N ILE A 257 -2.13 -20.46 18.02
CA ILE A 257 -2.32 -21.80 18.57
C ILE A 257 -2.12 -21.76 20.09
N LYS A 258 -2.94 -22.48 20.84
CA LYS A 258 -2.74 -22.64 22.29
C LYS A 258 -1.47 -23.46 22.53
N VAL A 259 -0.58 -22.96 23.39
CA VAL A 259 0.67 -23.63 23.77
C VAL A 259 0.85 -23.78 25.27
N GLY A 260 -0.10 -23.26 26.06
CA GLY A 260 -0.07 -23.39 27.51
C GLY A 260 -1.17 -22.58 28.18
N GLU A 261 -1.07 -22.51 29.50
CA GLU A 261 -1.99 -21.78 30.36
C GLU A 261 -1.22 -20.93 31.37
N ASN A 262 -1.87 -19.90 31.88
CA ASN A 262 -1.37 -18.99 32.90
C ASN A 262 -2.53 -18.55 33.80
N PRO A 263 -2.26 -17.89 34.94
CA PRO A 263 -3.30 -17.17 35.67
C PRO A 263 -4.08 -16.19 34.76
N PRO A 264 -5.41 -16.08 34.88
CA PRO A 264 -6.24 -15.25 34.00
C PRO A 264 -5.85 -13.77 33.91
N ASP A 265 -5.33 -13.23 35.01
CA ASP A 265 -4.85 -11.87 35.21
C ASP A 265 -3.46 -11.63 34.60
N LEU A 266 -2.69 -12.69 34.31
CA LEU A 266 -1.38 -12.60 33.69
C LEU A 266 -1.49 -12.40 32.17
N ILE A 267 -1.67 -11.14 31.76
CA ILE A 267 -1.77 -10.74 30.36
C ILE A 267 -0.41 -10.25 29.84
N TYR A 268 0.07 -10.77 28.71
CA TYR A 268 1.29 -10.25 28.05
C TYR A 268 1.32 -10.54 26.56
N VAL A 269 2.20 -9.83 25.83
CA VAL A 269 2.59 -10.19 24.47
C VAL A 269 4.10 -10.04 24.33
N ILE A 270 4.83 -11.14 24.16
CA ILE A 270 6.30 -11.14 24.08
C ILE A 270 6.78 -11.64 22.73
N ASN A 271 8.02 -11.31 22.36
CA ASN A 271 8.70 -11.94 21.24
C ASN A 271 9.81 -12.81 21.85
N GLU A 272 9.88 -14.06 21.42
CA GLU A 272 10.90 -15.03 21.84
C GLU A 272 11.72 -15.44 20.63
N ILE A 273 12.93 -15.92 20.88
CA ILE A 273 13.81 -16.47 19.85
C ILE A 273 13.91 -17.97 20.08
N ASP A 274 13.62 -18.75 19.06
CA ASP A 274 13.90 -20.17 19.07
C ASP A 274 15.42 -20.38 19.03
N SER A 275 15.98 -21.01 20.06
CA SER A 275 17.43 -21.13 20.24
C SER A 275 18.12 -22.00 19.20
N ILE A 276 17.38 -22.87 18.50
CA ILE A 276 17.90 -23.81 17.51
C ILE A 276 17.84 -23.19 16.11
N THR A 277 16.69 -22.62 15.76
CA THR A 277 16.43 -22.07 14.42
C THR A 277 16.78 -20.59 14.28
N GLY A 278 16.92 -19.88 15.40
CA GLY A 278 17.06 -18.42 15.44
C GLY A 278 15.77 -17.68 15.06
N GLU A 279 14.65 -18.38 14.87
CA GLU A 279 13.40 -17.74 14.45
C GLU A 279 12.79 -16.92 15.60
N VAL A 280 12.50 -15.64 15.31
CA VAL A 280 11.74 -14.80 16.23
C VAL A 280 10.25 -15.09 16.09
N TYR A 281 9.67 -15.70 17.12
CA TYR A 281 8.24 -15.94 17.22
C TYR A 281 7.60 -15.07 18.31
N GLN A 282 6.28 -15.12 18.41
CA GLN A 282 5.54 -14.30 19.36
C GLN A 282 4.60 -15.15 20.20
N LEU A 283 4.60 -14.87 21.50
CA LEU A 283 3.65 -15.42 22.46
C LEU A 283 2.70 -14.33 22.94
N ARG A 284 1.47 -14.72 23.27
CA ARG A 284 0.54 -13.90 24.06
C ARG A 284 -0.07 -14.74 25.16
N SER A 285 -0.33 -14.12 26.31
CA SER A 285 -1.21 -14.67 27.35
C SER A 285 -2.42 -13.76 27.47
N LEU A 286 -3.62 -14.31 27.32
CA LEU A 286 -4.90 -13.59 27.44
C LEU A 286 -5.91 -14.49 28.16
N HIS A 287 -6.45 -14.03 29.29
CA HIS A 287 -7.44 -14.76 30.09
C HIS A 287 -7.02 -16.21 30.38
N GLY A 288 -5.75 -16.38 30.73
CA GLY A 288 -5.16 -17.66 31.11
C GLY A 288 -4.82 -18.59 29.95
N LEU A 289 -5.01 -18.17 28.69
CA LEU A 289 -4.55 -18.90 27.52
C LEU A 289 -3.23 -18.33 27.02
N VAL A 290 -2.18 -19.16 27.02
CA VAL A 290 -0.92 -18.85 26.35
C VAL A 290 -1.01 -19.36 24.92
N GLN A 291 -0.78 -18.47 23.97
CA GLN A 291 -0.85 -18.76 22.54
C GLN A 291 0.41 -18.33 21.82
N LYS A 292 0.91 -19.19 20.94
CA LYS A 292 2.00 -18.90 20.00
C LYS A 292 1.42 -18.46 18.68
N ARG A 293 1.94 -17.36 18.14
CA ARG A 293 1.61 -16.94 16.79
C ARG A 293 2.39 -17.80 15.82
N VAL A 294 1.70 -18.63 15.06
CA VAL A 294 2.24 -19.36 13.91
C VAL A 294 1.98 -18.51 12.68
N LYS A 295 3.02 -18.20 11.91
CA LYS A 295 2.85 -17.55 10.61
C LYS A 295 2.60 -18.65 9.58
N GLU A 296 1.35 -18.78 9.17
CA GLU A 296 0.99 -19.62 8.03
C GLU A 296 0.91 -18.77 6.77
N GLY A 297 1.27 -19.35 5.63
CA GLY A 297 1.52 -18.67 4.35
C GLY A 297 0.51 -17.59 3.97
N GLU A 298 -0.43 -17.93 3.11
CA GLU A 298 -1.47 -17.01 2.65
C GLU A 298 -2.74 -17.19 3.50
N ALA A 299 -3.49 -16.11 3.75
CA ALA A 299 -4.75 -16.21 4.47
C ALA A 299 -5.80 -16.95 3.61
N PHE A 300 -6.81 -17.55 4.25
CA PHE A 300 -7.82 -18.37 3.56
C PHE A 300 -8.51 -17.67 2.36
N HIS A 301 -8.80 -16.36 2.47
CA HIS A 301 -9.39 -15.57 1.38
C HIS A 301 -8.35 -14.79 0.55
N SER A 302 -7.06 -15.07 0.72
CA SER A 302 -5.98 -14.46 -0.05
C SER A 302 -5.90 -15.14 -1.41
N PHE A 303 -5.88 -14.35 -2.48
CA PHE A 303 -5.55 -14.81 -3.82
C PHE A 303 -4.60 -13.80 -4.46
N VAL A 304 -3.31 -14.03 -4.18
CA VAL A 304 -2.21 -13.12 -4.45
C VAL A 304 -2.17 -12.59 -5.90
N PRO A 305 -2.45 -13.40 -6.95
CA PRO A 305 -2.44 -12.94 -8.32
C PRO A 305 -3.32 -11.71 -8.56
N ILE A 306 -4.48 -11.60 -7.91
CA ILE A 306 -5.39 -10.45 -8.06
C ILE A 306 -4.68 -9.16 -7.63
N THR A 307 -4.15 -9.12 -6.41
CA THR A 307 -3.52 -7.91 -5.89
C THR A 307 -2.21 -7.57 -6.61
N ALA A 308 -1.48 -8.60 -7.09
CA ALA A 308 -0.31 -8.42 -7.93
C ALA A 308 -0.65 -7.77 -9.28
N HIS A 309 -1.76 -8.15 -9.90
CA HIS A 309 -2.25 -7.52 -11.13
C HIS A 309 -2.70 -6.07 -10.88
N ILE A 310 -3.43 -5.78 -9.79
CA ILE A 310 -3.87 -4.41 -9.46
C ILE A 310 -2.66 -3.48 -9.33
N THR A 311 -1.63 -3.88 -8.59
CA THR A 311 -0.44 -3.03 -8.43
C THR A 311 0.40 -2.98 -9.70
N SER A 312 0.43 -4.04 -10.51
CA SER A 312 1.09 -4.05 -11.83
C SER A 312 0.43 -3.07 -12.80
N TYR A 313 -0.90 -3.07 -12.92
CA TYR A 313 -1.62 -2.06 -13.71
C TYR A 313 -1.31 -0.64 -13.23
N SER A 314 -1.28 -0.42 -11.92
CA SER A 314 -0.94 0.89 -11.33
C SER A 314 0.48 1.33 -11.69
N ARG A 315 1.46 0.42 -11.61
CA ARG A 315 2.86 0.70 -11.97
C ARG A 315 3.01 1.01 -13.46
N VAL A 316 2.33 0.27 -14.34
CA VAL A 316 2.35 0.54 -15.79
C VAL A 316 1.69 1.87 -16.12
N LYS A 317 0.58 2.21 -15.45
CA LYS A 317 -0.04 3.53 -15.59
C LYS A 317 0.92 4.65 -15.20
N MET A 318 1.56 4.56 -14.04
CA MET A 318 2.58 5.54 -13.62
C MET A 318 3.77 5.58 -14.58
N LEU A 319 4.18 4.43 -15.12
CA LEU A 319 5.27 4.38 -16.09
C LEU A 319 4.91 5.15 -17.37
N ASN A 320 3.69 5.00 -17.88
CA ASN A 320 3.22 5.76 -19.04
C ASN A 320 3.20 7.27 -18.76
N LEU A 321 2.77 7.69 -17.56
CA LEU A 321 2.80 9.11 -17.15
C LEU A 321 4.24 9.65 -17.08
N ILE A 322 5.17 8.86 -16.53
CA ILE A 322 6.60 9.23 -16.50
C ILE A 322 7.16 9.37 -17.92
N GLU A 323 6.87 8.41 -18.81
CA GLU A 323 7.31 8.49 -20.21
C GLU A 323 6.71 9.71 -20.93
N LYS A 324 5.44 10.03 -20.67
CA LYS A 324 4.74 11.19 -21.26
C LYS A 324 5.31 12.53 -20.78
N ALA A 325 5.55 12.69 -19.48
CA ALA A 325 6.23 13.88 -18.93
C ALA A 325 7.67 14.01 -19.45
N GLY A 326 8.31 12.88 -19.79
CA GLY A 326 9.73 12.78 -20.08
C GLY A 326 10.52 12.60 -18.79
N TRP A 327 11.37 11.57 -18.74
CA TRP A 327 12.12 11.17 -17.55
C TRP A 327 12.98 12.29 -16.96
N GLU A 328 13.48 13.20 -17.81
CA GLU A 328 14.28 14.35 -17.42
C GLU A 328 13.50 15.38 -16.59
N ASN A 329 12.17 15.43 -16.76
CA ASN A 329 11.28 16.39 -16.11
C ASN A 329 10.62 15.84 -14.85
N VAL A 330 10.83 14.56 -14.52
CA VAL A 330 10.27 13.91 -13.33
C VAL A 330 11.33 13.84 -12.23
N TYR A 331 10.98 14.31 -11.05
CA TYR A 331 11.90 14.41 -9.91
C TYR A 331 11.71 13.26 -8.92
N TYR A 332 10.45 12.92 -8.64
CA TYR A 332 10.07 11.93 -7.65
C TYR A 332 8.71 11.32 -7.97
N VAL A 333 8.53 10.05 -7.58
CA VAL A 333 7.26 9.33 -7.67
C VAL A 333 6.99 8.59 -6.36
N ASP A 334 5.76 8.71 -5.83
CA ASP A 334 5.27 7.90 -4.70
C ASP A 334 3.88 7.35 -5.00
N THR A 335 3.84 6.08 -5.41
CA THR A 335 2.65 5.26 -5.68
C THR A 335 1.81 5.77 -6.86
N ASP A 336 1.16 6.91 -6.69
CA ASP A 336 0.17 7.54 -7.55
C ASP A 336 0.44 9.03 -7.82
N SER A 337 1.50 9.59 -7.20
CA SER A 337 1.93 10.97 -7.39
C SER A 337 3.21 11.10 -8.22
N LEU A 338 3.34 12.20 -8.96
CA LEU A 338 4.54 12.63 -9.68
C LEU A 338 4.92 14.06 -9.30
N PHE A 339 6.22 14.31 -9.17
CA PHE A 339 6.77 15.66 -9.07
C PHE A 339 7.40 16.01 -10.42
N THR A 340 6.90 17.05 -11.06
CA THR A 340 7.41 17.50 -12.35
C THR A 340 7.80 18.97 -12.30
N ASN A 341 8.73 19.38 -13.17
CA ASN A 341 8.89 20.78 -13.51
C ASN A 341 7.74 21.24 -14.45
N MET A 342 7.76 22.51 -14.88
CA MET A 342 6.72 23.06 -15.76
C MET A 342 6.59 22.28 -17.06
N LYS A 343 7.71 22.01 -17.73
CA LYS A 343 7.73 21.27 -19.01
C LYS A 343 7.13 19.86 -18.91
N GLY A 344 7.40 19.16 -17.80
CA GLY A 344 6.82 17.85 -17.54
C GLY A 344 5.32 17.93 -17.28
N TYR A 345 4.87 18.97 -16.57
CA TYR A 345 3.46 19.25 -16.32
C TYR A 345 2.70 19.55 -17.61
N ASP A 346 3.23 20.43 -18.47
CA ASP A 346 2.60 20.78 -19.75
C ASP A 346 2.39 19.54 -20.64
N ARG A 347 3.36 18.62 -20.66
CA ARG A 347 3.24 17.35 -21.41
C ARG A 347 2.17 16.41 -20.86
N LEU A 348 1.75 16.61 -19.61
CA LEU A 348 0.70 15.84 -18.95
C LEU A 348 -0.69 16.48 -19.08
N GLU A 349 -0.84 17.63 -19.76
CA GLU A 349 -2.12 18.35 -19.89
C GLU A 349 -3.30 17.46 -20.28
N SER A 350 -3.12 16.56 -21.26
CA SER A 350 -4.19 15.65 -21.71
C SER A 350 -4.53 14.52 -20.73
N GLU A 351 -3.76 14.35 -19.64
CA GLU A 351 -4.07 13.43 -18.54
C GLU A 351 -4.68 14.17 -17.33
N MET A 352 -4.82 15.49 -17.38
CA MET A 352 -5.36 16.30 -16.30
C MET A 352 -6.89 16.25 -16.27
N GLY A 353 -7.46 16.09 -15.08
CA GLY A 353 -8.90 16.03 -14.90
C GLY A 353 -9.27 15.99 -13.42
N GLU A 354 -9.58 17.15 -12.86
CA GLU A 354 -9.98 17.26 -11.46
C GLU A 354 -11.19 16.39 -11.14
N ASN A 355 -11.07 15.56 -10.10
CA ASN A 355 -12.13 14.64 -9.65
C ASN A 355 -12.62 13.63 -10.73
N ILE A 356 -11.87 13.44 -11.82
CA ILE A 356 -12.12 12.42 -12.83
C ILE A 356 -11.31 11.18 -12.47
N LEU A 357 -11.99 10.02 -12.38
CA LEU A 357 -11.38 8.76 -11.96
C LEU A 357 -10.19 8.41 -12.83
N GLY A 358 -9.01 8.27 -12.21
CA GLY A 358 -7.80 7.89 -12.91
C GLY A 358 -7.09 8.99 -13.70
N MET A 359 -7.62 10.20 -13.76
CA MET A 359 -6.89 11.37 -14.28
C MET A 359 -6.06 12.01 -13.18
N LEU A 360 -5.14 12.90 -13.57
CA LEU A 360 -4.30 13.67 -12.65
C LEU A 360 -5.05 14.90 -12.13
N SER A 361 -4.87 15.20 -10.84
CA SER A 361 -5.20 16.49 -10.24
C SER A 361 -3.93 17.17 -9.75
N VAL A 362 -3.89 18.50 -9.79
CA VAL A 362 -2.82 19.27 -9.15
C VAL A 362 -3.12 19.33 -7.66
N GLU A 363 -2.22 18.76 -6.85
CA GLU A 363 -2.30 18.84 -5.40
C GLU A 363 -1.51 20.03 -4.86
N LYS A 364 -0.41 20.40 -5.52
CA LYS A 364 0.43 21.52 -5.11
C LYS A 364 1.29 22.07 -6.25
N VAL A 365 1.57 23.38 -6.18
CA VAL A 365 2.56 24.08 -7.01
C VAL A 365 3.51 24.83 -6.07
N ALA A 366 4.80 24.85 -6.39
CA ALA A 366 5.82 25.56 -5.61
C ALA A 366 6.99 26.02 -6.51
N GLU A 367 7.66 27.10 -6.10
CA GLU A 367 8.90 27.59 -6.73
C GLU A 367 10.14 26.87 -6.18
N ASP A 368 10.01 26.19 -5.04
CA ASP A 368 11.09 25.47 -4.39
C ASP A 368 10.66 24.07 -3.95
N ILE A 369 11.51 23.09 -4.22
CA ILE A 369 11.36 21.72 -3.69
C ILE A 369 12.71 21.20 -3.19
N THR A 370 12.68 20.44 -2.10
CA THR A 370 13.85 19.74 -1.59
C THR A 370 13.52 18.27 -1.40
N ILE A 371 14.24 17.38 -2.10
CA ILE A 371 14.02 15.93 -2.01
C ILE A 371 15.23 15.30 -1.32
N PHE A 372 15.03 14.84 -0.09
CA PHE A 372 16.05 14.13 0.70
C PHE A 372 16.04 12.62 0.41
N GLY A 373 14.89 12.08 0.02
CA GLY A 373 14.75 10.68 -0.37
C GLY A 373 13.30 10.22 -0.42
N ASN A 374 13.12 8.90 -0.45
CA ASN A 374 11.79 8.31 -0.51
C ASN A 374 10.94 8.69 0.71
N LYS A 375 9.85 9.42 0.46
CA LYS A 375 8.91 9.90 1.47
C LYS A 375 9.57 10.82 2.51
N ASP A 376 10.62 11.53 2.10
CA ASP A 376 11.34 12.55 2.87
C ASP A 376 11.65 13.74 1.96
N TYR A 377 10.79 14.74 1.96
CA TYR A 377 10.87 15.91 1.08
C TYR A 377 10.11 17.12 1.64
N GLU A 378 10.46 18.28 1.10
CA GLU A 378 9.76 19.55 1.23
C GLU A 378 9.32 20.01 -0.16
N PHE A 379 8.08 20.48 -0.27
CA PHE A 379 7.48 20.96 -1.52
C PHE A 379 6.76 22.28 -1.19
N GLY A 380 7.46 23.40 -1.32
CA GLY A 380 7.11 24.65 -0.66
C GLY A 380 6.86 24.43 0.84
N ASP A 381 5.69 24.85 1.33
CA ASP A 381 5.27 24.67 2.73
C ASP A 381 4.85 23.22 3.09
N LEU A 382 4.73 22.31 2.12
CA LEU A 382 4.40 20.90 2.41
C LEU A 382 5.65 20.14 2.83
N LYS A 383 5.71 19.73 4.10
CA LYS A 383 6.76 18.84 4.61
C LYS A 383 6.23 17.41 4.77
N LYS A 384 6.92 16.44 4.19
CA LYS A 384 6.61 15.01 4.37
C LYS A 384 7.87 14.27 4.78
N CYS A 385 7.85 13.70 5.98
CA CYS A 385 8.95 12.89 6.50
C CYS A 385 8.43 11.56 7.09
N LYS A 386 8.78 10.45 6.44
CA LYS A 386 8.30 9.12 6.84
C LYS A 386 8.83 8.73 8.22
N GLY A 387 7.90 8.42 9.11
CA GLY A 387 8.23 7.89 10.44
C GLY A 387 8.49 8.99 11.48
N ILE A 388 8.34 10.25 11.09
CA ILE A 388 8.29 11.42 11.95
C ILE A 388 6.82 11.89 12.03
N ARG A 389 6.35 12.21 13.23
CA ARG A 389 4.98 12.72 13.42
C ARG A 389 4.92 14.21 13.07
N TRP A 390 3.73 14.70 12.73
CA TRP A 390 3.50 16.11 12.40
C TRP A 390 3.79 17.07 13.58
N ASP A 391 3.69 16.57 14.81
CA ASP A 391 3.93 17.27 16.07
C ASP A 391 5.33 16.98 16.65
N ALA A 392 6.22 16.35 15.87
CA ALA A 392 7.59 16.10 16.30
C ALA A 392 8.40 17.41 16.34
N TYR A 393 9.21 17.57 17.39
CA TYR A 393 10.12 18.69 17.54
C TYR A 393 11.50 18.32 17.01
N GLU A 394 12.04 19.10 16.08
CA GLU A 394 13.41 18.94 15.58
C GLU A 394 14.39 19.55 16.60
N ILE A 395 15.26 18.72 17.15
CA ILE A 395 16.27 19.15 18.13
C ILE A 395 17.50 19.72 17.40
N SER A 396 17.87 19.07 16.30
CA SER A 396 18.96 19.42 15.41
C SER A 396 18.68 18.83 14.04
N GLU A 397 19.43 19.24 13.01
CA GLU A 397 19.21 18.76 11.64
C GLU A 397 19.09 17.23 11.55
N GLY A 398 17.93 16.74 11.09
CA GLY A 398 17.66 15.31 10.92
C GLY A 398 17.42 14.54 12.23
N VAL A 399 17.28 15.22 13.36
CA VAL A 399 17.08 14.63 14.69
C VAL A 399 15.81 15.16 15.32
N TYR A 400 14.83 14.28 15.45
CA TYR A 400 13.50 14.62 15.97
C TYR A 400 13.21 13.94 17.30
N THR A 401 12.46 14.62 18.15
CA THR A 401 11.77 14.04 19.30
C THR A 401 10.28 14.05 19.09
N GLN A 402 9.65 12.93 19.41
CA GLN A 402 8.20 12.81 19.32
C GLN A 402 7.66 11.98 20.47
N GLU A 403 6.43 12.28 20.87
CA GLU A 403 5.69 11.46 21.80
C GLU A 403 5.25 10.13 21.16
N VAL A 404 5.37 9.08 21.94
CA VAL A 404 4.91 7.72 21.62
C VAL A 404 3.84 7.36 22.63
N TRP A 405 2.63 7.29 22.12
CA TRP A 405 1.44 6.87 22.86
C TRP A 405 1.36 5.34 22.77
N PRO A 406 1.46 4.61 23.90
CA PRO A 406 1.40 3.17 23.88
C PRO A 406 0.06 2.68 23.32
N THR A 407 0.12 1.78 22.34
CA THR A 407 -1.05 0.96 21.98
C THR A 407 -1.29 -0.08 23.07
N LEU A 408 -2.47 -0.69 23.15
CA LEU A 408 -2.73 -1.79 24.09
C LEU A 408 -1.63 -2.87 24.03
N ARG A 409 -1.24 -3.28 22.83
CA ARG A 409 -0.14 -4.23 22.62
C ARG A 409 1.21 -3.69 23.09
N GLY A 410 1.43 -2.38 23.00
CA GLY A 410 2.59 -1.70 23.56
C GLY A 410 2.62 -1.75 25.08
N ILE A 411 1.48 -1.49 25.74
CA ILE A 411 1.33 -1.58 27.21
C ILE A 411 1.58 -3.02 27.68
N LEU A 412 1.01 -4.01 26.99
CA LEU A 412 1.19 -5.43 27.32
C LEU A 412 2.62 -5.95 27.13
N ARG A 413 3.51 -5.16 26.53
CA ARG A 413 4.95 -5.42 26.41
C ARG A 413 5.79 -4.73 27.47
N GLN A 414 5.22 -3.75 28.19
CA GLN A 414 5.93 -3.03 29.25
C GLN A 414 5.99 -3.87 30.53
N LYS A 415 7.01 -3.62 31.35
CA LYS A 415 7.15 -4.27 32.67
C LYS A 415 5.99 -3.89 33.61
N ASP A 416 5.56 -2.62 33.58
CA ASP A 416 4.44 -2.10 34.38
C ASP A 416 3.18 -1.96 33.52
N LYS A 417 2.34 -3.00 33.52
CA LYS A 417 1.16 -3.13 32.63
C LYS A 417 -0.05 -2.32 33.07
N ASN A 418 -0.06 -1.85 34.32
CA ASN A 418 -1.19 -1.14 34.93
C ASN A 418 -1.09 0.38 34.78
N LYS A 419 -0.06 0.87 34.08
CA LYS A 419 0.18 2.30 33.92
C LYS A 419 0.25 2.70 32.47
N TYR A 420 -0.40 3.82 32.14
CA TYR A 420 -0.39 4.41 30.82
C TYR A 420 0.55 5.62 30.81
N TYR A 421 1.78 5.41 30.34
CA TYR A 421 2.77 6.49 30.21
C TYR A 421 2.99 6.87 28.75
N VAL A 422 2.88 8.16 28.46
CA VAL A 422 3.39 8.71 27.20
C VAL A 422 4.91 8.80 27.33
N THR A 423 5.64 8.26 26.35
CA THR A 423 7.11 8.28 26.34
C THR A 423 7.60 9.16 25.21
N THR A 424 8.75 9.81 25.39
CA THR A 424 9.40 10.56 24.31
C THR A 424 10.43 9.67 23.64
N ARG A 425 10.45 9.65 22.30
CA ARG A 425 11.41 8.88 21.52
C ARG A 425 12.20 9.78 20.59
N LYS A 426 13.54 9.69 20.67
CA LYS A 426 14.46 10.29 19.70
C LYS A 426 14.49 9.48 18.40
N LYS A 427 14.47 10.17 17.27
CA LYS A 427 14.52 9.64 15.91
C LYS A 427 15.64 10.35 15.17
N VAL A 428 16.55 9.57 14.60
CA VAL A 428 17.66 10.08 13.79
C VAL A 428 17.44 9.62 12.35
N LEU A 429 17.31 10.58 11.44
CA LEU A 429 17.18 10.34 10.01
C LEU A 429 18.57 10.30 9.39
N LYS A 430 18.93 9.16 8.80
CA LYS A 430 20.24 9.00 8.16
C LYS A 430 20.33 9.68 6.78
N ARG A 431 19.20 10.06 6.18
CA ARG A 431 19.07 10.67 4.83
C ARG A 431 20.01 10.08 3.76
N LYS A 432 20.23 8.77 3.81
CA LYS A 432 21.04 8.04 2.82
C LYS A 432 20.12 7.40 1.79
N TYR A 433 20.26 7.79 0.52
CA TYR A 433 19.57 7.13 -0.58
C TYR A 433 20.39 5.96 -1.12
N ASP A 434 19.78 4.77 -1.18
CA ASP A 434 20.47 3.51 -1.45
C ASP A 434 19.78 2.65 -2.52
N LYS A 435 18.89 3.27 -3.32
CA LYS A 435 18.18 2.62 -4.45
C LYS A 435 18.78 2.97 -5.82
N GLY A 436 19.84 3.77 -5.84
CA GLY A 436 20.52 4.24 -7.04
C GLY A 436 21.83 4.94 -6.67
N ILE A 437 22.56 5.40 -7.68
CA ILE A 437 23.83 6.11 -7.54
C ILE A 437 23.54 7.60 -7.68
N LEU A 438 23.71 8.35 -6.59
CA LEU A 438 23.55 9.81 -6.61
C LEU A 438 24.78 10.47 -7.26
N LEU A 439 24.57 11.26 -8.30
CA LEU A 439 25.61 12.09 -8.91
C LEU A 439 25.74 13.44 -8.19
N PRO A 440 26.88 14.15 -8.34
CA PRO A 440 27.04 15.51 -7.82
C PRO A 440 25.96 16.49 -8.31
N SER A 441 25.39 16.25 -9.50
CA SER A 441 24.31 17.06 -10.08
C SER A 441 22.94 16.85 -9.43
N GLY A 442 22.83 16.03 -8.38
CA GLY A 442 21.54 15.66 -7.77
C GLY A 442 20.77 14.57 -8.56
N ILE A 443 21.18 14.26 -9.79
CA ILE A 443 20.58 13.19 -10.60
C ILE A 443 20.91 11.83 -9.96
N VAL A 444 19.89 11.01 -9.78
CA VAL A 444 20.06 9.61 -9.40
C VAL A 444 20.23 8.79 -10.68
N LYS A 445 21.28 7.97 -10.79
CA LYS A 445 21.40 6.91 -11.79
C LYS A 445 20.86 5.58 -11.24
N PRO A 446 20.17 4.75 -12.05
CA PRO A 446 19.74 3.44 -11.59
C PRO A 446 20.94 2.54 -11.25
N LEU A 447 20.70 1.57 -10.38
CA LEU A 447 21.62 0.44 -10.24
C LEU A 447 21.68 -0.33 -11.58
N THR A 448 22.89 -0.69 -12.01
CA THR A 448 23.10 -1.50 -13.22
C THR A 448 23.38 -2.92 -12.81
N PHE A 449 22.55 -3.86 -13.24
CA PHE A 449 22.73 -5.28 -12.95
C PHE A 449 23.33 -5.96 -14.19
N PRO A 450 24.55 -6.51 -14.11
CA PRO A 450 25.07 -7.43 -15.12
C PRO A 450 24.38 -8.79 -14.96
N LEU A 451 24.16 -9.53 -16.05
CA LEU A 451 23.66 -10.89 -15.95
C LEU A 451 24.78 -11.79 -15.40
N SER A 452 24.92 -11.86 -14.08
CA SER A 452 25.74 -12.88 -13.41
C SER A 452 25.33 -13.00 -11.94
N GLU A 453 24.86 -14.20 -11.61
CA GLU A 453 24.57 -14.79 -10.29
C GLU A 453 23.23 -14.48 -9.58
N PRO A 454 22.28 -15.42 -9.65
CA PRO A 454 21.04 -15.43 -8.85
C PRO A 454 21.25 -15.52 -7.33
N SER A 455 22.47 -15.82 -6.86
CA SER A 455 22.79 -16.21 -5.48
C SER A 455 22.79 -15.03 -4.49
N LEU A 456 23.05 -13.80 -4.95
CA LEU A 456 23.06 -12.59 -4.10
C LEU A 456 21.68 -11.92 -3.98
N PHE A 457 20.71 -12.35 -4.77
CA PHE A 457 19.44 -11.65 -4.93
C PHE A 457 18.25 -12.58 -4.72
N GLN A 458 18.17 -13.21 -3.55
CA GLN A 458 16.90 -13.57 -2.90
C GLN A 458 17.15 -14.32 -1.59
N SER A 459 16.76 -13.71 -0.47
CA SER A 459 16.26 -14.39 0.72
C SER A 459 15.30 -13.46 1.47
N PRO A 460 14.27 -14.02 2.12
CA PRO A 460 12.93 -13.41 2.32
C PRO A 460 12.83 -12.09 3.09
#